data_AF-D8QXN9-F1
#
_entry.id   AF-D8QXN9-F1
#
_cell.length_a   1.000
_cell.length_b   1.000
_cell.length_c   1.000
_cell.angle_alpha   90.00
_cell.angle_beta   90.00
_cell.angle_gamma   90.00
#
_symmetry.space_group_name_H-M   'P 1'
#
loop_
_entity.id
_entity.type
_entity.pdbx_description
1 polymer ?
#
loop_
_entity_poly.entity_id
_entity_poly.type
_entity_poly.pdbx_seq_one_letter_code
_entity_poly.pdbx_strand_id
1 'polypeptide(L)'
;MVIVSTLAACSGAKDLVLGMAIHARILSPDLRKSVFVGTALLNMYAKCGAIEQMGDCRQALETLEGMIQARVQPNPVTFVAAITACSSREFLDWGRNFHAAVIDLGLHSDITIPNALVLMYTKGGSAEEALAEHSSKTSFAKSVKS
;
A
#
# COMPACT_ATOMS: atom_id res chain seq x y z
N MET A 1 20.90 -0.66 -8.76
CA MET A 1 20.68 -2.06 -8.31
C MET A 1 21.11 -2.32 -6.87
N VAL A 2 22.07 -1.58 -6.28
CA VAL A 2 22.49 -1.79 -4.87
C VAL A 2 21.39 -1.47 -3.84
N ILE A 3 20.64 -0.38 -4.02
CA ILE A 3 19.67 0.10 -3.03
C ILE A 3 18.50 -0.89 -2.82
N VAL A 4 18.00 -1.52 -3.90
CA VAL A 4 16.92 -2.51 -3.82
C VAL A 4 17.36 -3.74 -3.01
N SER A 5 18.58 -4.25 -3.24
CA SER A 5 19.11 -5.38 -2.46
C SER A 5 19.34 -5.01 -0.99
N THR A 6 19.79 -3.79 -0.69
CA THR A 6 19.95 -3.34 0.70
C THR A 6 18.60 -3.22 1.40
N LEU A 7 17.58 -2.67 0.72
CA LEU A 7 16.21 -2.62 1.24
C LEU A 7 15.63 -4.02 1.45
N ALA A 8 15.90 -4.96 0.55
CA ALA A 8 15.48 -6.36 0.71
C ALA A 8 16.17 -7.03 1.91
N ALA A 9 17.47 -6.75 2.14
CA ALA A 9 18.18 -7.22 3.33
C ALA A 9 17.59 -6.63 4.62
N CYS A 10 17.27 -5.32 4.64
CA CYS A 10 16.61 -4.68 5.79
C CYS A 10 15.24 -5.31 6.07
N SER A 11 14.48 -5.57 5.01
CA SER A 11 13.18 -6.24 5.07
C SER A 11 13.28 -7.66 5.65
N GLY A 12 14.29 -8.44 5.25
CA GLY A 12 14.56 -9.78 5.78
C GLY A 12 15.04 -9.78 7.23
N ALA A 13 15.86 -8.79 7.60
CA ALA A 13 16.37 -8.62 8.96
C ALA A 13 15.37 -7.92 9.91
N LYS A 14 14.25 -7.41 9.38
CA LYS A 14 13.32 -6.49 10.07
C LYS A 14 14.01 -5.26 10.67
N ASP A 15 15.09 -4.81 10.02
CA ASP A 15 15.87 -3.64 10.46
C ASP A 15 15.27 -2.36 9.89
N LEU A 16 14.28 -1.84 10.62
CA LEU A 16 13.56 -0.61 10.26
C LEU A 16 14.47 0.62 10.27
N VAL A 17 15.39 0.70 11.24
CA VAL A 17 16.27 1.87 11.43
C VAL A 17 17.17 2.05 10.22
N LEU A 18 17.81 0.95 9.76
CA LEU A 18 18.62 0.98 8.57
C LEU A 18 17.78 1.26 7.31
N GLY A 19 16.60 0.66 7.21
CA GLY A 19 15.67 0.91 6.11
C GLY A 19 15.27 2.39 5.97
N MET A 20 15.00 3.07 7.08
CA MET A 20 14.72 4.51 7.12
C MET A 20 15.93 5.35 6.76
N ALA A 21 17.12 5.00 7.24
CA ALA A 21 18.36 5.68 6.87
C ALA A 21 18.62 5.58 5.35
N ILE A 22 18.26 4.46 4.73
CA ILE A 22 18.32 4.27 3.28
C ILE A 22 17.24 5.10 2.58
N HIS A 23 16.00 5.12 3.10
CA HIS A 23 14.93 5.96 2.57
C HIS A 23 15.31 7.45 2.56
N ALA A 24 15.89 7.95 3.66
CA ALA A 24 16.37 9.32 3.75
C ALA A 24 17.50 9.65 2.76
N ARG A 25 18.23 8.64 2.25
CA ARG A 25 19.24 8.80 1.19
C ARG A 25 18.66 8.71 -0.22
N ILE A 26 17.42 8.26 -0.37
CA ILE A 26 16.66 8.26 -1.63
C ILE A 26 16.05 9.68 -1.82
N LEU A 27 16.95 10.66 -1.97
CA LEU A 27 16.59 12.05 -2.27
C LEU A 27 16.72 12.38 -3.75
N SER A 28 17.33 11.51 -4.57
CA SER A 28 17.38 11.76 -6.00
C SER A 28 15.98 11.60 -6.62
N PRO A 29 15.47 12.62 -7.34
CA PRO A 29 14.17 12.58 -7.98
C PRO A 29 14.00 11.37 -8.91
N ASP A 30 15.08 10.96 -9.56
CA ASP A 30 15.09 9.83 -10.49
C ASP A 30 14.86 8.48 -9.79
N LEU A 31 15.35 8.35 -8.56
CA LEU A 31 15.26 7.11 -7.81
C LEU A 31 13.89 6.95 -7.13
N ARG A 32 13.24 8.07 -6.77
CA ARG A 32 11.84 8.09 -6.29
C ARG A 32 10.84 7.63 -7.36
N LYS A 33 11.14 7.87 -8.63
CA LYS A 33 10.31 7.42 -9.76
C LYS A 33 10.57 5.96 -10.16
N SER A 34 11.47 5.26 -9.48
CA SER A 34 11.74 3.86 -9.81
C SER A 34 10.71 2.93 -9.16
N VAL A 35 9.96 2.18 -9.99
CA VAL A 35 9.03 1.13 -9.51
C VAL A 35 9.74 0.20 -8.53
N PHE A 36 10.95 -0.24 -8.88
CA PHE A 36 11.72 -1.21 -8.10
C PHE A 36 12.10 -0.69 -6.72
N VAL A 37 12.47 0.59 -6.62
CA VAL A 37 12.87 1.22 -5.35
C VAL A 37 11.66 1.48 -4.47
N GLY A 38 10.59 2.03 -5.05
CA GLY A 38 9.34 2.28 -4.32
C GLY A 38 8.72 0.99 -3.78
N THR A 39 8.63 -0.06 -4.60
CA THR A 39 8.19 -1.39 -4.13
C THR A 39 9.10 -1.96 -3.04
N ALA A 40 10.42 -1.82 -3.17
CA ALA A 40 11.35 -2.32 -2.15
C ALA A 40 11.23 -1.57 -0.82
N LEU A 41 11.01 -0.25 -0.85
CA LEU A 41 10.75 0.58 0.32
C LEU A 41 9.46 0.15 1.02
N LEU A 42 8.35 0.06 0.27
CA LEU A 42 7.06 -0.35 0.81
C LEU A 42 7.11 -1.75 1.42
N ASN A 43 7.75 -2.72 0.76
CA ASN A 43 7.92 -4.06 1.31
C ASN A 43 8.84 -4.09 2.54
N MET A 44 9.86 -3.22 2.61
CA MET A 44 10.67 -3.03 3.80
C MET A 44 9.81 -2.53 4.96
N TYR A 45 9.08 -1.43 4.79
CA TYR A 45 8.18 -0.88 5.81
C TYR A 45 7.11 -1.89 6.25
N ALA A 46 6.52 -2.64 5.31
CA ALA A 46 5.52 -3.65 5.61
C ALA A 46 6.07 -4.80 6.45
N LYS A 47 7.22 -5.37 6.10
CA LYS A 47 7.80 -6.51 6.83
C LYS A 47 8.45 -6.12 8.16
N CYS A 48 8.90 -4.88 8.30
CA CYS A 48 9.45 -4.36 9.54
C CYS A 48 8.36 -4.02 10.59
N GLY A 49 7.07 -4.21 10.29
CA GLY A 49 5.98 -3.89 11.21
C GLY A 49 5.78 -2.38 11.42
N ALA A 50 6.42 -1.55 10.60
CA ALA A 50 6.32 -0.10 10.68
C ALA A 50 4.90 0.40 10.37
N ILE A 51 4.14 -0.43 9.64
CA ILE A 51 2.71 -0.22 9.36
C ILE A 51 1.84 -0.29 10.64
N GLU A 52 2.37 -0.81 11.74
CA GLU A 52 1.69 -0.83 13.03
C GLU A 52 2.09 0.37 13.92
N GLN A 53 3.14 1.12 13.55
CA GLN A 53 3.64 2.28 14.29
C GLN A 53 3.24 3.58 13.57
N MET A 54 2.48 4.44 14.27
CA MET A 54 1.82 5.63 13.69
C MET A 54 2.75 6.59 12.91
N GLY A 55 4.03 6.70 13.27
CA GLY A 55 4.98 7.59 12.58
C GLY A 55 5.46 7.06 11.22
N ASP A 56 5.58 5.74 11.09
CA ASP A 56 6.27 5.11 9.96
C ASP A 56 5.31 4.71 8.84
N CYS A 57 4.01 4.54 9.17
CA CYS A 57 2.93 4.43 8.19
C CYS A 57 2.96 5.60 7.21
N ARG A 58 3.09 6.83 7.71
CA ARG A 58 3.03 8.04 6.88
C ARG A 58 4.09 8.04 5.78
N GLN A 59 5.33 7.66 6.10
CA GLN A 59 6.42 7.63 5.11
C GLN A 59 6.23 6.57 4.04
N ALA A 60 5.70 5.40 4.41
CA ALA A 60 5.36 4.35 3.45
C ALA A 60 4.25 4.79 2.49
N LEU A 61 3.24 5.48 3.02
CA LEU A 61 2.12 6.05 2.26
C LEU A 61 2.60 7.16 1.30
N GLU A 62 3.41 8.11 1.78
CA GLU A 62 4.03 9.17 0.95
C GLU A 62 4.87 8.60 -0.19
N THR A 63 5.58 7.50 0.07
CA THR A 63 6.35 6.80 -0.97
C THR A 63 5.41 6.29 -2.07
N LEU A 64 4.28 5.69 -1.70
CA LEU A 64 3.31 5.17 -2.65
C LEU A 64 2.63 6.29 -3.45
N GLU A 65 2.22 7.37 -2.79
CA GLU A 65 1.64 8.53 -3.49
C GLU A 65 2.63 9.13 -4.49
N GLY A 66 3.91 9.25 -4.11
CA GLY A 66 4.96 9.69 -5.02
C GLY A 66 5.10 8.79 -6.26
N MET A 67 4.96 7.47 -6.11
CA MET A 67 4.94 6.53 -7.25
C MET A 67 3.71 6.79 -8.15
N ILE A 68 2.53 6.93 -7.56
CA ILE A 68 1.28 7.17 -8.31
C ILE A 68 1.37 8.50 -9.07
N GLN A 69 1.81 9.59 -8.43
CA GLN A 69 2.02 10.90 -9.05
C GLN A 69 3.04 10.85 -10.19
N ALA A 70 4.09 10.03 -10.05
CA ALA A 70 5.08 9.79 -11.09
C ALA A 70 4.59 8.90 -12.25
N ARG A 71 3.32 8.43 -12.22
CA ARG A 71 2.75 7.44 -13.16
C ARG A 71 3.50 6.10 -13.17
N VAL A 72 4.11 5.76 -12.04
CA VAL A 72 4.86 4.54 -11.81
C VAL A 72 3.89 3.55 -11.19
N GLN A 73 3.42 2.54 -11.95
CA GLN A 73 2.43 1.61 -11.45
C GLN A 73 2.98 0.77 -10.29
N PRO A 74 2.40 0.91 -9.07
CA PRO A 74 2.68 0.00 -7.97
C PRO A 74 2.10 -1.38 -8.29
N ASN A 75 2.79 -2.45 -7.86
CA ASN A 75 2.24 -3.80 -8.04
C ASN A 75 1.07 -4.06 -7.05
N PRO A 76 0.20 -5.05 -7.32
CA PRO A 76 -0.96 -5.34 -6.46
C PRO A 76 -0.60 -5.62 -4.99
N VAL A 77 0.49 -6.35 -4.75
CA VAL A 77 0.98 -6.64 -3.38
C VAL A 77 1.34 -5.34 -2.64
N THR A 78 1.90 -4.36 -3.35
CA THR A 78 2.25 -3.03 -2.82
C THR A 78 0.99 -2.26 -2.45
N PHE A 79 -0.05 -2.31 -3.29
CA PHE A 79 -1.34 -1.70 -2.98
C PHE A 79 -2.02 -2.33 -1.77
N VAL A 80 -2.04 -3.65 -1.67
CA VAL A 80 -2.60 -4.36 -0.51
C VAL A 80 -1.91 -3.93 0.79
N ALA A 81 -0.57 -3.86 0.77
CA ALA A 81 0.21 -3.43 1.94
C ALA A 81 -0.16 -2.00 2.37
N ALA A 82 -0.26 -1.07 1.42
CA ALA A 82 -0.61 0.31 1.73
C ALA A 82 -2.06 0.50 2.18
N ILE A 83 -3.01 -0.20 1.54
CA ILE A 83 -4.41 -0.23 1.99
C ILE A 83 -4.51 -0.78 3.40
N THR A 84 -3.75 -1.85 3.71
CA THR A 84 -3.72 -2.41 5.06
C THR A 84 -3.16 -1.40 6.08
N ALA A 85 -2.18 -0.59 5.69
CA ALA A 85 -1.64 0.49 6.52
C ALA A 85 -2.66 1.58 6.85
N CYS A 86 -3.63 1.79 5.95
CA CYS A 86 -4.71 2.75 6.16
C CYS A 86 -5.84 2.22 7.06
N SER A 87 -5.67 1.07 7.72
CA SER A 87 -6.68 0.47 8.61
C SER A 87 -6.93 1.30 9.89
N SER A 88 -6.03 2.23 10.23
CA SER A 88 -6.21 3.14 11.37
C SER A 88 -6.99 4.38 10.94
N ARG A 89 -7.85 4.90 11.83
CA ARG A 89 -8.72 6.05 11.55
C ARG A 89 -7.96 7.29 11.06
N GLU A 90 -6.73 7.48 11.52
CA GLU A 90 -5.84 8.59 11.14
C GLU A 90 -5.39 8.56 9.68
N PHE A 91 -5.39 7.39 9.05
CA PHE A 91 -4.96 7.16 7.67
C PHE A 91 -6.13 6.79 6.76
N LEU A 92 -7.36 6.94 7.23
CA LEU A 92 -8.54 6.53 6.46
C LEU A 92 -8.69 7.34 5.16
N ASP A 93 -8.36 8.64 5.19
CA ASP A 93 -8.42 9.50 3.99
C ASP A 93 -7.41 9.07 2.93
N TRP A 94 -6.23 8.63 3.36
CA TRP A 94 -5.25 7.98 2.47
C TRP A 94 -5.80 6.69 1.87
N GLY A 95 -6.49 5.89 2.69
CA GLY A 95 -7.21 4.70 2.26
C GLY A 95 -8.24 4.97 1.15
N ARG A 96 -9.04 6.03 1.29
CA ARG A 96 -10.01 6.46 0.26
C ARG A 96 -9.32 6.88 -1.03
N ASN A 97 -8.21 7.61 -0.95
CA ASN A 97 -7.42 8.01 -2.13
C ASN A 97 -6.88 6.79 -2.88
N PHE A 98 -6.40 5.76 -2.16
CA PHE A 98 -5.97 4.52 -2.79
C PHE A 98 -7.12 3.69 -3.33
N HIS A 99 -8.28 3.70 -2.69
CA HIS A 99 -9.48 3.07 -3.24
C HIS A 99 -9.84 3.70 -4.59
N ALA A 100 -9.85 5.03 -4.70
CA ALA A 100 -10.05 5.71 -5.98
C ALA A 100 -8.98 5.30 -7.01
N ALA A 101 -7.71 5.26 -6.61
CA ALA A 101 -6.62 4.83 -7.49
C ALA A 101 -6.76 3.37 -7.96
N VAL A 102 -7.27 2.45 -7.12
CA VAL A 102 -7.55 1.06 -7.48
C VAL A 102 -8.60 0.98 -8.58
N ILE A 103 -9.64 1.81 -8.50
CA ILE A 103 -10.69 1.90 -9.52
C ILE A 103 -10.09 2.44 -10.82
N ASP A 104 -9.38 3.56 -10.75
CA ASP A 104 -8.78 4.23 -11.92
C ASP A 104 -7.74 3.35 -12.64
N LEU A 105 -6.99 2.55 -11.89
CA LEU A 105 -5.99 1.63 -12.43
C LEU A 105 -6.58 0.27 -12.83
N GLY A 106 -7.87 0.02 -12.60
CA GLY A 106 -8.52 -1.24 -12.93
C GLY A 106 -8.06 -2.44 -12.10
N LEU A 107 -7.51 -2.21 -10.90
CA LEU A 107 -6.92 -3.26 -10.04
C LEU A 107 -7.97 -4.05 -9.23
N HIS A 108 -9.25 -3.71 -9.37
CA HIS A 108 -10.37 -4.35 -8.66
C HIS A 108 -10.59 -5.82 -9.04
N SER A 109 -10.01 -6.29 -10.14
CA SER A 109 -10.12 -7.69 -10.58
C SER A 109 -9.35 -8.69 -9.71
N ASP A 110 -8.33 -8.24 -8.98
CA ASP A 110 -7.58 -9.07 -8.04
C ASP A 110 -8.31 -9.13 -6.69
N ILE A 111 -8.86 -10.29 -6.33
CA ILE A 111 -9.65 -10.48 -5.09
C ILE A 111 -8.92 -10.05 -3.81
N THR A 112 -7.58 -10.00 -3.82
CA THR A 112 -6.79 -9.56 -2.67
C THR A 112 -7.00 -8.08 -2.36
N ILE A 113 -7.18 -7.24 -3.38
CA ILE A 113 -7.32 -5.79 -3.26
C ILE A 113 -8.67 -5.40 -2.62
N PRO A 114 -9.83 -5.84 -3.14
CA PRO A 114 -11.12 -5.60 -2.48
C PRO A 114 -11.15 -6.16 -1.05
N ASN A 115 -10.51 -7.31 -0.77
CA ASN A 115 -10.45 -7.87 0.59
C ASN A 115 -9.68 -6.97 1.56
N ALA A 116 -8.55 -6.41 1.12
CA ALA A 116 -7.82 -5.41 1.89
C ALA A 116 -8.67 -4.15 2.13
N LEU A 117 -9.42 -3.67 1.14
CA LEU A 117 -10.28 -2.48 1.26
C LEU A 117 -11.39 -2.67 2.31
N VAL A 118 -12.09 -3.82 2.30
CA VAL A 118 -13.10 -4.13 3.33
C VAL A 118 -12.46 -4.17 4.73
N LEU A 119 -11.31 -4.83 4.87
CA LEU A 119 -10.61 -4.90 6.16
C LEU A 119 -10.18 -3.51 6.64
N MET A 120 -9.71 -2.66 5.74
CA MET A 120 -9.30 -1.30 6.07
C MET A 120 -10.50 -0.45 6.53
N TYR A 121 -11.60 -0.43 5.78
CA TYR A 121 -12.79 0.36 6.15
C TYR A 121 -13.42 -0.13 7.46
N THR A 122 -13.48 -1.45 7.69
CA THR A 122 -13.96 -2.02 8.95
C THR A 122 -13.10 -1.58 10.13
N LYS A 123 -11.77 -1.71 10.04
CA LYS A 123 -10.85 -1.33 11.13
C LYS A 123 -10.78 0.19 11.37
N GLY A 124 -10.86 0.99 10.31
CA GLY A 124 -10.81 2.43 10.41
C GLY A 124 -12.11 3.07 10.93
N GLY A 125 -13.15 2.25 11.11
CA GLY A 125 -14.43 2.66 11.70
C GLY A 125 -15.41 3.26 10.70
N SER A 126 -15.27 2.95 9.40
CA SER A 126 -16.24 3.31 8.35
C SER A 126 -17.01 2.07 7.90
N ALA A 127 -18.00 1.68 8.70
CA ALA A 127 -18.77 0.46 8.47
C ALA A 127 -19.63 0.52 7.19
N GLU A 128 -20.10 1.71 6.80
CA GLU A 128 -20.91 1.92 5.59
C GLU A 128 -20.12 1.62 4.32
N GLU A 129 -18.90 2.15 4.21
CA GLU A 129 -18.02 1.89 3.05
C GLU A 129 -17.54 0.44 3.02
N ALA A 130 -17.28 -0.16 4.18
CA ALA A 130 -16.98 -1.58 4.26
C ALA A 130 -18.12 -2.45 3.72
N LEU A 131 -19.37 -2.09 4.05
CA LEU A 131 -20.56 -2.82 3.61
C LEU A 131 -20.81 -2.61 2.11
N ALA A 132 -20.63 -1.40 1.59
CA ALA A 132 -20.73 -1.11 0.16
C ALA A 132 -19.73 -1.97 -0.64
N GLU A 133 -18.47 -2.00 -0.22
CA GLU A 133 -17.43 -2.78 -0.88
C GLU A 133 -17.67 -4.30 -0.79
N HIS A 134 -18.13 -4.80 0.36
CA HIS A 134 -18.51 -6.20 0.53
C HIS A 134 -19.70 -6.61 -0.36
N SER A 135 -20.67 -5.71 -0.51
CA SER A 135 -21.86 -5.93 -1.35
C SER A 135 -21.50 -6.00 -2.84
N SER A 136 -20.60 -5.12 -3.31
CA SER A 136 -20.09 -5.12 -4.68
C SER A 136 -19.43 -6.45 -5.06
N LYS A 137 -18.61 -7.04 -4.19
CA LYS A 137 -18.00 -8.37 -4.42
C LYS A 137 -19.02 -9.49 -4.54
N THR A 138 -20.06 -9.44 -3.71
CA THR A 138 -21.09 -10.49 -3.66
C THR A 138 -21.94 -10.50 -4.94
N SER A 139 -22.13 -9.33 -5.56
CA SER A 139 -22.80 -9.20 -6.86
C SER A 139 -21.96 -9.76 -8.01
N PHE A 140 -20.64 -9.48 -8.04
CA PHE A 140 -19.72 -10.05 -9.03
C PHE A 140 -19.58 -11.58 -8.92
N ALA A 141 -19.52 -12.13 -7.71
CA ALA A 141 -19.41 -13.58 -7.49
C ALA A 141 -20.65 -14.37 -7.96
N LYS A 142 -21.82 -13.72 -8.04
CA LYS A 142 -23.05 -14.32 -8.60
C LYS A 142 -23.05 -14.33 -10.13
N SER A 143 -22.40 -13.36 -10.78
CA SER A 143 -22.41 -13.23 -12.25
C SER A 143 -21.42 -14.15 -12.98
N VAL A 144 -20.44 -14.75 -12.27
CA VAL A 144 -19.43 -15.68 -12.85
C VAL A 144 -19.86 -17.16 -12.70
N LYS A 145 -20.99 -17.42 -12.00
CA LYS A 145 -21.55 -18.77 -11.81
C LYS A 145 -22.81 -19.04 -12.66
N SER A 146 -23.12 -18.16 -13.61
CA SER A 146 -24.20 -18.33 -14.61
C SER A 146 -23.59 -18.43 -16.00
#